data_AF-M0EKB0-F1
#
_entry.id   AF-M0EKB0-F1
#
_cell.length_a   1.000
_cell.length_b   1.000
_cell.length_c   1.000
_cell.angle_alpha   90.00
_cell.angle_beta   90.00
_cell.angle_gamma   90.00
#
_symmetry.space_group_name_H-M   'P 1'
#
loop_
_entity.id
_entity.type
_entity.pdbx_description
1 polymer ?
#
loop_
_entity_poly.entity_id
_entity_poly.type
_entity_poly.pdbx_seq_one_letter_code
_entity_poly.pdbx_strand_id
1 'polypeptide(L)'
;MPRTRSYRCLNCLDHAVTRSFDTSHLSMTCPNCGSFERFANEAVIERFESLEASPPSEFDWERLERREKLLVAERLARTDKTLADFDVAVDEEAADGPAEGADPEAGDA
;
A
#
# COMPACT_ATOMS: atom_id res chain seq x y z
N MET A 1 11.63 31.83 -1.72
CA MET A 1 10.86 31.12 -0.67
C MET A 1 11.33 29.69 -0.60
N PRO A 2 11.67 29.13 0.58
CA PRO A 2 11.96 27.71 0.69
C PRO A 2 10.72 26.91 0.30
N ARG A 3 10.86 25.92 -0.58
CA ARG A 3 9.74 25.05 -0.98
C ARG A 3 9.43 24.13 0.18
N THR A 4 8.28 24.33 0.82
CA THR A 4 7.79 23.43 1.86
C THR A 4 6.94 22.32 1.25
N ARG A 5 6.84 21.21 1.98
CA ARG A 5 6.01 20.04 1.66
C ARG A 5 5.20 19.66 2.90
N SER A 6 3.95 19.26 2.66
CA SER A 6 3.08 18.66 3.66
C SER A 6 3.31 17.14 3.69
N TYR A 7 3.22 16.57 4.87
CA TYR A 7 3.31 15.14 5.10
C TYR A 7 2.19 14.73 6.04
N ARG A 8 1.40 13.70 5.69
CA ARG A 8 0.19 13.28 6.40
C ARG A 8 0.37 11.92 7.08
N CYS A 9 -0.08 11.81 8.33
CA CYS A 9 -0.01 10.57 9.10
C CYS A 9 -0.83 9.46 8.42
N LEU A 10 -0.21 8.32 8.11
CA LEU A 10 -0.89 7.21 7.43
C LEU A 10 -1.89 6.44 8.29
N ASN A 11 -1.80 6.58 9.61
CA ASN A 11 -2.73 5.94 10.54
C ASN A 11 -4.04 6.73 10.64
N CYS A 12 -3.99 7.96 11.17
CA CYS A 12 -5.21 8.73 11.40
C CYS A 12 -5.66 9.58 10.22
N LEU A 13 -4.79 9.90 9.26
CA LEU A 13 -5.02 10.82 8.12
C LEU A 13 -5.44 12.27 8.48
N ASP A 14 -5.79 12.53 9.74
CA ASP A 14 -6.26 13.83 10.23
C ASP A 14 -5.16 14.85 10.51
N HIS A 15 -3.91 14.41 10.65
CA HIS A 15 -2.79 15.31 10.99
C HIS A 15 -1.71 15.31 9.91
N ALA A 16 -1.26 16.51 9.57
CA ALA A 16 -0.16 16.75 8.65
C ALA A 16 0.87 17.73 9.22
N VAL A 17 2.13 17.51 8.87
CA VAL A 17 3.27 18.35 9.25
C VAL A 17 3.93 18.95 8.02
N THR A 18 4.35 20.21 8.13
CA THR A 18 5.03 20.92 7.03
C THR A 18 6.53 20.98 7.27
N ARG A 19 7.34 20.60 6.28
CA ARG A 19 8.81 20.61 6.34
C ARG A 19 9.42 21.19 5.06
N SER A 20 10.66 21.67 5.13
CA SER A 20 11.39 22.33 4.03
C SER A 20 12.19 21.37 3.14
N PHE A 21 12.35 20.12 3.55
CA PHE A 21 12.97 19.07 2.75
C PHE A 21 11.91 18.28 1.98
N ASP A 22 12.34 17.63 0.89
CA ASP A 22 11.48 16.86 0.00
C ASP A 22 11.90 15.38 0.01
N THR A 23 11.27 14.61 0.90
CA THR A 23 11.42 13.15 1.00
C THR A 23 10.06 12.48 0.79
N SER A 24 10.03 11.17 0.61
CA SER A 24 8.75 10.45 0.43
C SER A 24 7.98 10.29 1.72
N HIS A 25 8.68 10.14 2.85
CA HIS A 25 8.03 10.00 4.14
C HIS A 25 8.92 10.42 5.31
N LEU A 26 8.28 10.65 6.46
CA LEU A 26 8.92 10.84 7.75
C LEU A 26 8.45 9.75 8.70
N SER A 27 9.32 9.31 9.60
CA SER A 27 8.94 8.45 10.72
C SER A 27 8.97 9.27 11.99
N MET A 28 7.82 9.51 12.60
CA MET A 28 7.71 10.25 13.85
C MET A 28 6.43 9.88 14.60
N THR A 29 6.41 10.17 15.90
CA THR A 29 5.18 10.08 16.69
C THR A 29 4.19 11.13 16.22
N CYS A 30 2.99 10.69 15.84
CA CYS A 30 1.91 11.57 15.45
C CYS A 30 1.42 12.35 16.68
N PRO A 31 1.44 13.71 16.66
CA PRO A 31 0.97 14.49 17.80
C PRO A 31 -0.55 14.44 17.98
N ASN A 32 -1.30 13.95 16.98
CA ASN A 32 -2.75 13.80 17.06
C ASN A 32 -3.17 12.45 17.63
N CYS A 33 -2.71 11.33 17.05
CA CYS A 33 -3.11 9.99 17.50
C CYS A 33 -2.13 9.30 18.44
N GLY A 34 -0.96 9.88 18.69
CA GLY A 34 0.05 9.34 19.62
C GLY A 34 0.84 8.12 19.10
N SER A 35 0.45 7.54 17.96
CA SER A 35 1.16 6.41 17.35
C SER A 35 2.47 6.82 16.68
N PHE A 36 3.48 5.98 16.75
CA PHE A 36 4.71 6.12 15.95
C PHE A 36 4.45 5.63 14.53
N GLU A 37 4.38 6.56 13.57
CA GLU A 37 3.86 6.26 12.25
C GLU A 37 4.69 6.89 11.14
N ARG A 38 4.44 6.42 9.93
CA ARG A 38 4.92 7.08 8.71
C ARG A 38 3.99 8.22 8.33
N PHE A 39 4.59 9.36 8.06
CA PHE A 39 3.95 10.53 7.48
C PHE A 39 4.31 10.60 5.99
N ALA A 40 3.36 10.30 5.11
CA ALA A 40 3.60 10.29 3.67
C ALA A 40 3.48 11.70 3.08
N ASN A 41 4.33 12.02 2.12
CA ASN A 41 4.30 13.29 1.40
C ASN A 41 2.94 13.50 0.70
N GLU A 42 2.41 14.72 0.71
CA GLU A 42 1.07 15.03 0.18
C GLU A 42 0.88 14.59 -1.28
N ALA A 43 1.89 14.75 -2.14
CA ALA A 43 1.79 14.33 -3.54
C ALA A 43 1.56 12.81 -3.69
N VAL A 44 2.05 12.02 -2.74
CA VAL A 44 1.82 10.57 -2.69
C VAL A 44 0.38 10.28 -2.28
N ILE A 45 -0.14 11.01 -1.29
CA ILE A 45 -1.53 10.88 -0.83
C ILE A 45 -2.50 11.28 -1.94
N GLU A 46 -2.32 12.45 -2.56
CA GLU A 46 -3.16 12.92 -3.67
C GLU A 46 -3.18 11.90 -4.81
N ARG A 47 -2.01 11.32 -5.14
CA ARG A 47 -1.93 10.30 -6.19
C ARG A 47 -2.65 9.01 -5.80
N PHE A 48 -2.47 8.55 -4.56
CA PHE A 48 -3.16 7.38 -4.02
C PHE A 48 -4.68 7.57 -4.05
N GLU A 49 -5.19 8.69 -3.53
CA GLU A 49 -6.62 9.01 -3.51
C GLU A 49 -7.21 9.12 -4.93
N SER A 50 -6.46 9.70 -5.87
CA SER A 50 -6.87 9.75 -7.27
C SER A 50 -7.00 8.36 -7.90
N LEU A 51 -6.12 7.41 -7.55
CA LEU A 51 -6.16 6.04 -8.06
C LEU A 51 -7.26 5.22 -7.36
N GLU A 52 -7.48 5.42 -6.06
CA GLU A 52 -8.59 4.80 -5.34
C GLU A 52 -9.95 5.29 -5.87
N ALA A 53 -10.08 6.58 -6.19
CA ALA A 53 -11.33 7.15 -6.71
C ALA A 53 -11.61 6.71 -8.16
N SER A 54 -10.56 6.45 -8.94
CA SER A 54 -10.66 6.00 -10.32
C SER A 54 -9.57 4.97 -10.64
N PRO A 55 -9.78 3.71 -10.24
CA PRO A 55 -8.80 2.65 -10.47
C PRO A 55 -8.48 2.50 -11.97
N PRO A 56 -7.20 2.38 -12.35
CA PRO A 56 -6.81 2.17 -13.74
C PRO A 56 -7.30 0.82 -14.25
N SER A 57 -7.86 0.75 -15.47
CA SER A 57 -8.37 -0.51 -16.03
C SER A 57 -7.28 -1.44 -16.58
N GLU A 58 -6.11 -0.88 -16.89
CA GLU A 58 -4.95 -1.61 -17.43
C GLU A 58 -4.01 -2.18 -16.36
N PHE A 59 -4.35 -1.97 -15.08
CA PHE A 59 -3.52 -2.37 -13.94
C PHE A 59 -4.42 -2.89 -12.83
N ASP A 60 -4.08 -4.05 -12.27
CA ASP A 60 -4.89 -4.76 -11.26
C ASP A 60 -4.84 -4.08 -9.87
N TRP A 61 -5.25 -2.82 -9.80
CA TRP A 61 -5.18 -1.98 -8.61
C TRP A 61 -5.90 -2.60 -7.42
N GLU A 62 -7.07 -3.21 -7.62
CA GLU A 62 -7.88 -3.82 -6.56
C GLU A 62 -7.24 -5.06 -5.93
N ARG A 63 -6.26 -5.68 -6.58
CA ARG A 63 -5.54 -6.82 -6.02
C ARG A 63 -4.48 -6.42 -5.01
N LEU A 64 -4.02 -5.17 -5.06
CA LEU A 64 -2.98 -4.66 -4.19
C LEU A 64 -3.50 -4.36 -2.80
N GLU A 65 -2.72 -4.72 -1.79
CA GLU A 65 -2.95 -4.26 -0.44
C GLU A 65 -2.69 -2.75 -0.32
N ARG A 66 -3.29 -2.10 0.68
CA ARG A 66 -3.14 -0.65 0.92
C ARG A 66 -1.68 -0.19 0.93
N ARG A 67 -0.78 -1.01 1.50
CA ARG A 67 0.66 -0.68 1.56
C ARG A 67 1.30 -0.69 0.17
N GLU A 68 0.94 -1.64 -0.68
CA GLU A 68 1.46 -1.78 -2.04
C GLU A 68 0.93 -0.67 -2.94
N LYS A 69 -0.38 -0.37 -2.83
CA LYS A 69 -1.01 0.79 -3.47
C LYS A 69 -0.27 2.10 -3.16
N LEU A 70 0.09 2.32 -1.88
CA LEU A 70 0.86 3.50 -1.47
C LEU A 70 2.28 3.52 -2.07
N LEU A 71 2.93 2.37 -2.26
CA LEU A 71 4.24 2.29 -2.91
C LEU A 71 4.15 2.62 -4.40
N VAL A 72 3.14 2.11 -5.10
CA VAL A 72 2.90 2.46 -6.51
C VAL A 72 2.61 3.96 -6.64
N ALA A 73 1.72 4.50 -5.82
CA ALA A 73 1.41 5.94 -5.79
C ALA A 73 2.67 6.79 -5.52
N GLU A 74 3.54 6.36 -4.59
CA GLU A 74 4.81 7.05 -4.30
C GLU A 74 5.68 7.17 -5.54
N ARG A 75 5.86 6.05 -6.26
CA ARG A 75 6.69 6.00 -7.45
C ARG A 75 6.11 6.84 -8.58
N LEU A 76 4.80 6.74 -8.83
CA LEU A 76 4.15 7.55 -9.87
C LEU A 76 4.19 9.06 -9.57
N ALA A 77 4.12 9.46 -8.29
CA ALA A 77 4.09 10.87 -7.91
C ALA A 77 5.49 11.51 -7.86
N ARG A 78 6.54 10.71 -7.61
CA ARG A 78 7.88 11.23 -7.25
C ARG A 78 9.01 10.75 -8.13
N THR A 79 8.73 9.89 -9.10
CA THR A 79 9.69 9.43 -10.10
C THR A 79 9.09 9.58 -11.50
N ASP A 80 9.86 9.24 -12.53
CA ASP A 80 9.45 9.17 -13.92
C ASP A 80 8.77 7.84 -14.30
N LYS A 81 8.56 6.96 -13.31
CA LYS A 81 7.85 5.69 -13.49
C LYS A 81 6.38 5.88 -13.83
N THR A 82 5.87 4.94 -14.60
CA THR A 82 4.50 4.80 -15.07
C THR A 82 3.90 3.48 -14.59
N LEU A 83 2.60 3.26 -14.78
CA LEU A 83 1.96 1.98 -14.39
C LEU A 83 2.56 0.78 -15.14
N ALA A 84 3.07 0.98 -16.35
CA ALA A 84 3.74 -0.05 -17.14
C ALA A 84 5.07 -0.54 -16.54
N ASP A 85 5.60 0.16 -15.53
CA ASP A 85 6.83 -0.23 -14.82
C ASP A 85 6.56 -1.16 -13.62
N PHE A 86 5.32 -1.62 -13.45
CA PHE A 86 4.88 -2.47 -12.33
C PHE A 86 4.15 -3.71 -12.84
N ASP A 87 4.42 -4.84 -12.20
CA ASP A 87 3.68 -6.08 -12.36
C ASP A 87 3.05 -6.47 -11.02
N VAL A 88 1.81 -6.96 -11.04
CA VAL A 88 1.13 -7.51 -9.87
C VAL A 88 1.34 -9.02 -9.85
N ALA A 89 2.16 -9.52 -8.93
CA ALA A 89 2.38 -10.94 -8.76
C ALA A 89 1.16 -11.62 -8.11
N VAL A 90 0.88 -12.86 -8.49
CA VAL A 90 -0.12 -13.70 -7.84
C VAL A 90 0.62 -14.76 -7.04
N ASP A 91 0.48 -14.76 -5.72
CA ASP A 91 0.96 -15.89 -4.91
C ASP A 91 0.03 -17.09 -5.16
N GLU A 92 0.42 -17.98 -6.08
CA GLU A 92 -0.35 -19.18 -6.45
C GLU A 92 -0.27 -20.30 -5.38
N GLU A 93 0.45 -20.11 -4.28
CA GLU A 93 0.81 -21.16 -3.31
C GLU A 93 -0.20 -21.36 -2.15
N ALA A 94 -1.41 -20.79 -2.21
CA ALA A 94 -2.44 -20.97 -1.17
C ALA A 94 -3.59 -21.92 -1.55
N ALA A 95 -3.43 -22.72 -2.61
CA ALA A 95 -4.45 -23.63 -3.12
C ALA A 95 -3.98 -25.08 -3.28
N ASP A 96 -3.25 -25.63 -2.31
CA ASP A 96 -3.08 -27.09 -2.19
C ASP A 96 -3.12 -27.49 -0.71
N GLY A 97 -4.34 -27.64 -0.19
CA GLY A 97 -4.60 -28.40 1.03
C GLY A 97 -5.01 -29.82 0.62
N PRO A 98 -4.45 -30.89 1.21
CA PRO A 98 -4.52 -32.21 0.60
C PRO A 98 -5.96 -32.74 0.58
N ALA A 99 -6.39 -33.18 -0.60
CA ALA A 99 -7.52 -34.08 -0.73
C ALA A 99 -7.09 -35.51 -0.37
N GLU A 100 -7.98 -36.19 0.34
CA GLU A 100 -8.16 -37.64 0.43
C GLU A 100 -7.37 -38.47 1.46
N GLY A 101 -8.20 -39.22 2.20
CA GLY A 101 -7.84 -40.35 3.04
C GLY A 101 -9.10 -40.95 3.64
N ALA A 102 -10.04 -41.36 2.77
CA ALA A 102 -11.17 -42.21 3.17
C ALA A 102 -10.61 -43.51 3.76
N ASP A 103 -10.99 -43.83 5.00
CA ASP A 103 -10.66 -45.11 5.64
C ASP A 103 -11.72 -46.14 5.20
N PRO A 104 -11.38 -47.17 4.41
CA PRO A 104 -12.30 -48.25 4.14
C PRO A 104 -12.30 -49.22 5.31
N GLU A 105 -13.49 -49.49 5.83
CA GLU A 105 -13.79 -50.53 6.81
C GLU A 105 -13.06 -51.85 6.48
N ALA A 106 -12.15 -52.28 7.36
CA ALA A 106 -11.59 -53.63 7.37
C ALA A 106 -12.18 -54.39 8.56
N GLY A 107 -13.07 -55.34 8.26
CA GLY A 107 -13.49 -56.34 9.24
C GLY A 107 -12.44 -57.43 9.40
N ASP A 108 -12.20 -57.86 10.65
CA ASP A 108 -11.94 -59.25 11.05
C ASP A 108 -12.01 -59.38 12.59
N ALA A 109 -12.99 -60.15 13.09
CA ALA A 109 -12.93 -61.07 14.25
C ALA A 109 -14.33 -61.63 14.56
#